data_AF-A0A7J2SZ69-F1
#
_entry.id   AF-A0A7J2SZ69-F1
#
_cell.length_a   1.000
_cell.length_b   1.000
_cell.length_c   1.000
_cell.angle_alpha   90.00
_cell.angle_beta   90.00
_cell.angle_gamma   90.00
#
_symmetry.space_group_name_H-M   'P 1'
#
loop_
_entity.id
_entity.type
_entity.pdbx_description
1 polymer ?
#
loop_
_entity_poly.entity_id
_entity_poly.type
_entity_poly.pdbx_seq_one_letter_code
_entity_poly.pdbx_strand_id
1 'polypeptide(L)'
;MREAGFSPFGGVNFSVKAVGGIITKEVPENLRKAVADKPTAPQEPPQDGWELVDIVEQAPAIAEESITSSRGRFTVRVAAEATMVARNLNYRVVFGNANEPLYWATWVYKITWKPEVSGK
;
A
#
# COMPACT_ATOMS: atom_id res chain seq x y z
N MET A 1 2.97 -14.59 -4.24
CA MET A 1 3.21 -15.21 -2.90
C MET A 1 3.80 -16.60 -3.12
N ARG A 2 4.53 -17.19 -2.17
CA ARG A 2 5.07 -18.56 -2.32
C ARG A 2 5.18 -19.31 -1.00
N GLU A 3 5.09 -20.63 -1.04
CA GLU A 3 5.43 -21.50 0.09
C GLU A 3 6.90 -21.30 0.50
N ALA A 4 7.14 -21.22 1.81
CA ALA A 4 8.44 -20.87 2.39
C ALA A 4 8.85 -21.77 3.56
N GLY A 5 8.06 -22.80 3.89
CA GLY A 5 8.38 -23.77 4.93
C GLY A 5 7.15 -24.24 5.70
N PHE A 6 7.37 -24.64 6.95
CA PHE A 6 6.34 -25.16 7.84
C PHE A 6 5.75 -24.05 8.73
N SER A 7 4.44 -24.10 8.96
CA SER A 7 3.77 -23.40 10.07
C SER A 7 2.72 -24.32 10.70
N PRO A 8 2.31 -24.10 11.96
CA PRO A 8 1.22 -24.87 12.57
C PRO A 8 -0.16 -24.56 11.97
N PHE A 9 -0.28 -23.55 11.09
CA PHE A 9 -1.55 -23.09 10.51
C PHE A 9 -1.87 -23.79 9.20
N GLY A 10 -1.92 -25.13 9.25
CA GLY A 10 -2.14 -26.00 8.08
C GLY A 10 -0.87 -26.64 7.50
N GLY A 11 0.25 -26.62 8.23
CA GLY A 11 1.48 -27.31 7.86
C GLY A 11 2.33 -26.60 6.81
N VAL A 12 1.97 -25.36 6.44
CA VAL A 12 2.65 -24.54 5.43
C VAL A 12 2.79 -23.10 5.91
N ASN A 13 3.93 -22.49 5.63
CA ASN A 13 4.20 -21.07 5.80
C ASN A 13 4.32 -20.39 4.43
N PHE A 14 3.88 -19.15 4.32
CA PHE A 14 3.96 -18.38 3.07
C PHE A 14 4.87 -17.17 3.22
N SER A 15 5.75 -16.97 2.24
CA SER A 15 6.47 -15.72 2.02
C SER A 15 5.62 -14.82 1.12
N VAL A 16 5.25 -13.65 1.66
CA VAL A 16 4.44 -12.65 0.99
C VAL A 16 5.26 -11.36 0.88
N LYS A 17 5.40 -10.86 -0.35
CA LYS A 17 5.98 -9.54 -0.63
C LYS A 17 4.85 -8.61 -1.03
N ALA A 18 4.34 -7.85 -0.06
CA ALA A 18 3.32 -6.84 -0.28
C ALA A 18 3.97 -5.49 -0.63
N VAL A 19 3.30 -4.72 -1.49
CA VAL A 19 3.69 -3.35 -1.87
C VAL A 19 2.45 -2.49 -1.82
N GLY A 20 2.60 -1.27 -1.30
CA GLY A 20 1.54 -0.28 -1.13
C GLY A 20 1.90 0.94 -1.96
N GLY A 21 0.94 1.42 -2.73
CA GLY A 21 1.03 2.66 -3.48
C GLY A 21 0.00 3.66 -2.99
N ILE A 22 0.19 4.93 -3.35
CA ILE A 22 -0.78 5.98 -3.08
C ILE A 22 -1.26 6.52 -4.41
N ILE A 23 -2.57 6.62 -4.54
CA ILE A 23 -3.21 7.44 -5.55
C ILE A 23 -4.24 8.31 -4.86
N THR A 24 -4.26 9.56 -5.26
CA THR A 24 -5.20 10.57 -4.82
C THR A 24 -6.50 10.43 -5.60
N LYS A 25 -7.62 10.33 -4.88
CA LYS A 25 -8.96 10.39 -5.50
C LYS A 25 -9.38 11.84 -5.76
N GLU A 26 -9.13 12.70 -4.78
CA GLU A 26 -9.42 14.11 -4.82
C GLU A 26 -8.30 14.86 -4.11
N VAL A 27 -7.92 16.01 -4.67
CA VAL A 27 -6.93 16.90 -4.06
C VAL A 27 -7.55 18.30 -4.06
N PRO A 28 -7.64 18.96 -2.89
CA PRO A 28 -8.12 20.32 -2.79
C PRO A 28 -7.44 21.27 -3.77
N GLU A 29 -8.23 22.13 -4.41
CA GLU A 29 -7.75 23.02 -5.49
C GLU A 29 -6.62 23.96 -5.03
N ASN A 30 -6.68 24.44 -3.78
CA ASN A 30 -5.61 25.26 -3.21
C ASN A 30 -4.26 24.52 -3.17
N LEU A 31 -4.26 23.21 -2.93
CA LEU A 31 -3.04 22.40 -2.95
C LEU A 31 -2.56 22.13 -4.37
N ARG A 32 -3.48 21.88 -5.32
CA ARG A 32 -3.14 21.75 -6.75
C ARG A 32 -2.46 23.02 -7.27
N LYS A 33 -3.01 24.19 -6.93
CA LYS A 33 -2.42 25.49 -7.28
C LYS A 33 -1.07 25.72 -6.62
N ALA A 34 -0.91 25.32 -5.35
CA ALA A 34 0.34 25.50 -4.61
C ALA A 34 1.53 24.76 -5.22
N VAL A 35 1.28 23.68 -5.97
CA VAL A 35 2.32 22.86 -6.60
C VAL A 35 2.43 23.05 -8.13
N ALA A 36 1.57 23.87 -8.74
CA ALA A 36 1.45 23.94 -10.20
C ALA A 36 2.78 24.32 -10.91
N ASP A 37 3.54 25.24 -10.32
CA ASP A 37 4.81 25.75 -10.83
C ASP A 37 6.04 25.02 -10.28
N LYS A 38 5.85 24.04 -9.38
CA LYS A 38 6.94 23.32 -8.70
C LYS A 38 7.65 22.33 -9.62
N PRO A 39 8.93 22.01 -9.36
CA PRO A 39 9.61 20.95 -10.09
C PRO A 39 8.86 19.61 -9.94
N THR A 40 8.94 18.78 -10.98
CA THR A 40 8.44 17.40 -10.91
C THR A 40 9.24 16.61 -9.88
N ALA A 41 8.56 15.78 -9.09
CA ALA A 41 9.18 14.94 -8.09
C ALA A 41 10.25 14.01 -8.71
N PRO A 42 11.42 13.86 -8.07
CA PRO A 42 12.44 12.89 -8.49
C PRO A 42 11.97 11.44 -8.25
N GLN A 43 12.73 10.47 -8.77
CA GLN A 43 12.46 9.04 -8.57
C GLN A 43 12.62 8.60 -7.11
N GLU A 44 13.63 9.15 -6.42
CA GLU A 44 13.83 8.94 -4.99
C GLU A 44 13.09 10.02 -4.19
N PRO A 45 12.65 9.74 -2.95
CA PRO A 45 12.03 10.74 -2.11
C PRO A 45 12.95 11.96 -1.89
N PRO A 46 12.46 13.20 -2.10
CA PRO A 46 13.19 14.40 -1.72
C PRO A 46 13.61 14.37 -0.24
N GLN A 47 14.70 15.04 0.10
CA GLN A 47 15.19 15.12 1.49
C GLN A 47 14.60 16.31 2.27
N ASP A 48 13.84 17.19 1.61
CA ASP A 48 13.27 18.42 2.15
C ASP A 48 11.75 18.52 1.93
N GLY A 49 11.10 19.51 2.54
CA GLY A 49 9.74 19.93 2.18
C GLY A 49 8.59 19.03 2.67
N TRP A 50 8.87 18.07 3.56
CA TRP A 50 7.87 17.15 4.09
C TRP A 50 7.10 17.74 5.27
N GLU A 51 5.78 17.60 5.20
CA GLU A 51 4.81 17.94 6.24
C GLU A 51 4.05 16.67 6.63
N LEU A 52 3.92 16.39 7.93
CA LEU A 52 3.07 15.30 8.40
C LEU A 52 1.60 15.65 8.17
N VAL A 53 0.81 14.65 7.79
CA VAL A 53 -0.64 14.77 7.59
C VAL A 53 -1.34 13.70 8.41
N ASP A 54 -2.41 14.09 9.09
CA ASP A 54 -3.20 13.18 9.90
C ASP A 54 -4.05 12.25 9.02
N ILE A 55 -4.11 10.98 9.42
CA ILE A 55 -5.07 10.02 8.88
C ILE A 55 -6.36 10.18 9.70
N VAL A 56 -7.32 10.93 9.15
CA VAL A 56 -8.61 11.18 9.82
C VAL A 56 -9.51 9.95 9.77
N GLU A 57 -9.48 9.20 8.66
CA GLU A 57 -10.25 7.99 8.46
C GLU A 57 -9.51 7.01 7.55
N GLN A 58 -9.79 5.72 7.70
CA GLN A 58 -9.25 4.68 6.84
C GLN A 58 -10.21 3.50 6.73
N ALA A 59 -10.48 3.07 5.50
CA ALA A 59 -11.16 1.81 5.22
C ALA A 59 -10.15 0.64 5.15
N PRO A 60 -10.53 -0.59 5.51
CA PRO A 60 -9.66 -1.75 5.36
C PRO A 60 -9.27 -1.99 3.89
N ALA A 61 -7.97 -1.93 3.59
CA ALA A 61 -7.43 -2.35 2.29
C ALA A 61 -7.04 -3.83 2.37
N ILE A 62 -7.81 -4.70 1.72
CA ILE A 62 -7.65 -6.16 1.81
C ILE A 62 -7.47 -6.75 0.42
N ALA A 63 -6.46 -7.58 0.25
CA ALA A 63 -6.29 -8.45 -0.90
C ALA A 63 -6.35 -9.92 -0.44
N GLU A 64 -7.09 -10.75 -1.16
CA GLU A 64 -7.16 -12.19 -0.93
C GLU A 64 -6.79 -12.92 -2.22
N GLU A 65 -5.93 -13.93 -2.12
CA GLU A 65 -5.52 -14.78 -3.23
C GLU A 65 -5.53 -16.25 -2.83
N SER A 66 -5.98 -17.10 -3.74
CA SER A 66 -5.83 -18.55 -3.63
C SER A 66 -4.46 -18.99 -4.13
N ILE A 67 -3.75 -19.79 -3.33
CA ILE A 67 -2.45 -20.36 -3.68
C ILE A 67 -2.47 -21.89 -3.51
N THR A 68 -1.86 -22.59 -4.46
CA THR A 68 -1.59 -24.02 -4.35
C THR A 68 -0.26 -24.24 -3.65
N SER A 69 -0.25 -25.13 -2.65
CA SER A 69 0.92 -25.52 -1.86
C SER A 69 1.11 -27.04 -1.85
N SER A 70 2.19 -27.51 -1.23
CA SER A 70 2.44 -28.93 -0.97
C SER A 70 1.37 -29.60 -0.09
N ARG A 71 0.57 -28.83 0.66
CA ARG A 71 -0.50 -29.32 1.56
C ARG A 71 -1.91 -29.00 1.05
N GLY A 72 -2.06 -28.62 -0.21
CA GLY A 72 -3.35 -28.28 -0.81
C GLY A 72 -3.50 -26.77 -1.05
N ARG A 73 -4.75 -26.33 -1.24
CA ARG A 73 -5.07 -24.93 -1.55
C ARG A 73 -5.30 -24.12 -0.27
N PHE A 74 -4.83 -22.88 -0.30
CA PHE A 74 -4.97 -21.92 0.80
C PHE A 74 -5.45 -20.59 0.27
N THR A 75 -6.31 -19.92 1.03
CA THR A 75 -6.59 -18.50 0.83
C THR A 75 -5.63 -17.71 1.70
N VAL A 76 -4.76 -16.92 1.06
CA VAL A 76 -3.88 -15.97 1.72
C VAL A 76 -4.53 -14.59 1.67
N ARG A 77 -4.63 -13.95 2.83
CA ARG A 77 -5.23 -12.63 3.02
C ARG A 77 -4.16 -11.66 3.52
N VAL A 78 -4.05 -10.53 2.84
CA VAL A 78 -3.20 -9.41 3.21
C VAL A 78 -4.08 -8.21 3.51
N ALA A 79 -4.11 -7.77 4.77
CA ALA A 79 -4.71 -6.50 5.15
C ALA A 79 -3.61 -5.44 5.29
N ALA A 80 -3.70 -4.36 4.51
CA ALA A 80 -2.80 -3.22 4.58
C ALA A 80 -3.43 -2.10 5.41
N GLU A 81 -2.61 -1.49 6.27
CA GLU A 81 -2.96 -0.36 7.10
C GLU A 81 -1.93 0.74 6.88
N ALA A 82 -2.35 1.94 6.49
CA ALA A 82 -1.47 3.09 6.46
C ALA A 82 -1.31 3.61 7.90
N THR A 83 -0.07 3.84 8.34
CA THR A 83 0.20 4.20 9.74
C THR A 83 0.71 5.62 9.93
N MET A 84 1.35 6.20 8.91
CA MET A 84 1.74 7.61 8.88
C MET A 84 1.69 8.08 7.43
N VAL A 85 1.31 9.34 7.23
CA VAL A 85 1.30 10.01 5.93
C VAL A 85 2.07 11.32 6.03
N ALA A 86 2.87 11.60 5.01
CA ALA A 86 3.50 12.89 4.80
C ALA A 86 3.16 13.42 3.41
N ARG A 87 3.09 14.73 3.28
CA ARG A 87 2.90 15.44 2.01
C ARG A 87 4.07 16.38 1.77
N ASN A 88 4.40 16.61 0.51
CA ASN A 88 5.39 17.58 0.09
C ASN A 88 4.79 18.54 -0.96
N LEU A 89 4.91 19.84 -0.69
CA LEU A 89 4.42 20.93 -1.54
C LEU A 89 5.54 21.63 -2.34
N ASN A 90 6.80 21.26 -2.13
CA ASN A 90 7.93 21.77 -2.91
C ASN A 90 8.08 21.08 -4.27
N TYR A 91 7.41 19.94 -4.45
CA TYR A 91 7.45 19.12 -5.65
C TYR A 91 6.04 18.78 -6.11
N ARG A 92 5.87 18.61 -7.43
CA ARG A 92 4.62 18.13 -8.02
C ARG A 92 4.76 16.72 -8.56
N VAL A 93 3.70 15.95 -8.45
CA VAL A 93 3.47 14.72 -9.20
C VAL A 93 2.54 15.07 -10.35
N VAL A 94 2.89 14.66 -11.57
CA VAL A 94 2.05 14.85 -12.75
C VAL A 94 1.23 13.58 -12.98
N PHE A 95 -0.08 13.67 -12.80
CA PHE A 95 -1.00 12.56 -13.02
C PHE A 95 -2.07 12.96 -14.04
N GLY A 96 -2.02 12.36 -15.23
CA GLY A 96 -2.83 12.81 -16.37
C GLY A 96 -2.51 14.28 -16.70
N ASN A 97 -3.53 15.14 -16.63
CA ASN A 97 -3.41 16.58 -16.89
C ASN A 97 -3.34 17.42 -15.60
N ALA A 98 -3.15 16.79 -14.45
CA ALA A 98 -3.14 17.45 -13.15
C ALA A 98 -1.75 17.47 -12.52
N ASN A 99 -1.45 18.58 -11.83
CA ASN A 99 -0.32 18.71 -10.92
C ASN A 99 -0.83 18.54 -9.48
N GLU A 100 -0.25 17.59 -8.76
CA GLU A 100 -0.69 17.23 -7.42
C GLU A 100 0.50 17.17 -6.45
N PRO A 101 0.28 17.40 -5.15
CA PRO A 101 1.33 17.24 -4.16
C PRO A 101 1.88 15.82 -4.17
N LEU A 102 3.16 15.69 -3.81
CA LEU A 102 3.74 14.40 -3.53
C LEU A 102 3.26 13.91 -2.16
N TYR A 103 2.75 12.69 -2.10
CA TYR A 103 2.36 12.03 -0.86
C TYR A 103 3.21 10.79 -0.62
N TRP A 104 3.50 10.52 0.64
CA TRP A 104 4.20 9.32 1.08
C TRP A 104 3.49 8.72 2.29
N ALA A 105 3.40 7.39 2.33
CA ALA A 105 2.75 6.66 3.41
C ALA A 105 3.60 5.46 3.77
N THR A 106 3.65 5.16 5.06
CA THR A 106 4.13 3.88 5.54
C THR A 106 2.97 2.93 5.78
N TRP A 107 3.24 1.64 5.59
CA TRP A 107 2.23 0.60 5.57
C TRP A 107 2.63 -0.54 6.50
N VAL A 108 1.66 -1.05 7.24
CA VAL A 108 1.75 -2.33 7.95
C VAL A 108 0.92 -3.36 7.22
N TYR A 109 1.51 -4.51 6.90
CA TYR A 109 0.83 -5.61 6.23
C TYR A 109 0.58 -6.76 7.20
N LYS A 110 -0.70 -7.03 7.48
CA LYS A 110 -1.15 -8.14 8.32
C LYS A 110 -1.48 -9.31 7.40
N ILE A 111 -0.57 -10.28 7.37
CA ILE A 111 -0.67 -11.47 6.52
C ILE A 111 -1.27 -12.62 7.33
N THR A 112 -2.31 -13.23 6.79
CA THR A 112 -2.97 -14.41 7.36
C THR A 112 -3.26 -15.41 6.26
N TRP A 113 -3.40 -16.68 6.59
CA TRP A 113 -3.85 -17.69 5.62
C TRP A 113 -4.68 -18.76 6.31
N LYS A 114 -5.53 -19.42 5.52
CA LYS A 114 -6.32 -20.57 5.95
C LYS A 114 -6.43 -21.61 4.83
N PRO A 115 -6.51 -22.91 5.16
CA PRO A 115 -6.82 -23.93 4.18
C PRO A 115 -8.17 -23.64 3.51
N GLU A 116 -8.24 -23.85 2.20
CA GLU A 116 -9.52 -23.92 1.50
C GLU A 116 -10.10 -25.30 1.78
N VAL A 117 -11.23 -25.36 2.49
CA VAL A 117 -11.87 -26.65 2.81
C VAL A 117 -12.23 -27.31 1.49
N SER A 118 -11.57 -28.42 1.16
CA SER A 118 -12.11 -29.38 0.20
C SER A 118 -13.38 -29.93 0.84
N GLY A 119 -14.56 -29.57 0.31
CA GLY A 119 -15.80 -30.22 0.72
C GLY A 119 -15.59 -31.73 0.73
N LYS A 120 -15.84 -32.35 1.89
CA LYS A 120 -16.02 -33.79 1.98
C LYS A 120 -17.46 -34.11 1.64
#